data_AF-A0A949IH50-F1
#
_entry.id   AF-A0A949IH50-F1
#
_cell.length_a   1.000
_cell.length_b   1.000
_cell.length_c   1.000
_cell.angle_alpha   90.00
_cell.angle_beta   90.00
_cell.angle_gamma   90.00
#
_symmetry.space_group_name_H-M   'P 1'
#
loop_
_entity.id
_entity.type
_entity.pdbx_description
1 polymer ?
#
loop_
_entity_poly.entity_id
_entity_poly.type
_entity_poly.pdbx_seq_one_letter_code
_entity_poly.pdbx_strand_id
1 'polypeptide(L)'
;MSAVQFCLSAIFQIDQKARVLMFKGLKCRALELGKTLLAFSTVLGLAGGLNVASLQSVLAADQYFYIKPYLQLGFDGKKDSAGLDIVWFSDEAKHKWQVKFVTAGGKEAEAEWITERMISLPGFTAPYYKLTAHIHKIASGDTFDYKVLRDGNKVFEATANARKSAGQSSQVAIFGDCGINGEAQRKLAQQVSAGNPDLVIIPGDIAYQYGLFSQYVSNFFPVYNLDAARVAEKDSETSAKSAATTPGVPLMRSIPFVGIIGNHDIALSGMTGTNLNRFPDALAYFVFWNQPLNGFTPSKEFENKNFPFLAGDPNRQELFKKSAGDAFPTMSNFSFDFGEAHYTCLDGNYYMDWTNPKLREWLANDLKGAQSKTWRIISMHQPGFLLGAAHAEEQKMRLISDIAQKYNVNLVVAGHSHCYERSYPLTFDPKPGLKSFTQNADGTVDGVLTLDKVYDGKKTTKPKGIIYVVSGAGGANIYPIDKASVSAPNSFIDKYDSSGRSYSALEIDSKQLTFKQISEDGKVIDKFIVSK
;
A
#
# COMPACT_ATOMS: atom_id res chain seq x y z
N MET A 1 -4.80 41.00 -32.99
CA MET A 1 -4.44 40.13 -31.85
C MET A 1 -4.40 41.00 -30.60
N SER A 2 -5.23 40.70 -29.60
CA SER A 2 -5.32 41.48 -28.36
C SER A 2 -4.08 41.30 -27.49
N ALA A 3 -3.70 42.33 -26.72
CA ALA A 3 -2.57 42.29 -25.78
C ALA A 3 -2.61 41.06 -24.83
N VAL A 4 -3.82 40.58 -24.49
CA VAL A 4 -4.07 39.37 -23.71
C VAL A 4 -3.46 38.10 -24.34
N GLN A 5 -3.52 37.98 -25.66
CA GLN A 5 -3.05 36.79 -26.38
C GLN A 5 -1.52 36.77 -26.52
N PHE A 6 -0.90 37.95 -26.56
CA PHE A 6 0.55 38.10 -26.49
C PHE A 6 1.08 37.79 -25.09
N CYS A 7 0.40 38.27 -24.03
CA CYS A 7 0.77 37.97 -22.63
C CYS A 7 0.64 36.48 -22.29
N LEU A 8 -0.42 35.80 -22.75
CA LEU A 8 -0.58 34.36 -22.54
C LEU A 8 0.52 33.55 -23.25
N SER A 9 0.90 33.94 -24.47
CA SER A 9 2.03 33.27 -25.17
C SER A 9 3.38 33.49 -24.47
N ALA A 10 3.60 34.66 -23.88
CA ALA A 10 4.83 34.98 -23.16
C ALA A 10 4.93 34.22 -21.83
N ILE A 11 3.84 34.09 -21.08
CA ILE A 11 3.77 33.29 -19.84
C ILE A 11 4.03 31.81 -20.16
N PHE A 12 3.45 31.29 -21.24
CA PHE A 12 3.63 29.90 -21.66
C PHE A 12 5.08 29.58 -22.06
N GLN A 13 5.76 30.49 -22.77
CA GLN A 13 7.18 30.33 -23.12
C GLN A 13 8.12 30.45 -21.93
N ILE A 14 7.74 31.21 -20.90
CA ILE A 14 8.52 31.39 -19.67
C ILE A 14 8.39 30.16 -18.75
N ASP A 15 7.20 29.58 -18.61
CA ASP A 15 6.98 28.33 -17.85
C ASP A 15 7.77 27.16 -18.46
N GLN A 16 7.74 27.00 -19.78
CA GLN A 16 8.56 25.98 -20.44
C GLN A 16 10.07 26.14 -20.18
N LYS A 17 10.59 27.38 -20.16
CA LYS A 17 12.00 27.65 -19.83
C LYS A 17 12.33 27.37 -18.37
N ALA A 18 11.43 27.65 -17.44
CA ALA A 18 11.60 27.35 -16.01
C ALA A 18 11.64 25.84 -15.75
N ARG A 19 10.78 25.06 -16.45
CA ARG A 19 10.76 23.59 -16.37
C ARG A 19 12.03 22.93 -16.93
N VAL A 20 12.57 23.45 -18.05
CA VAL A 20 13.85 22.98 -18.61
C VAL A 20 15.02 23.25 -17.65
N LEU A 21 15.00 24.35 -16.90
CA LEU A 21 16.02 24.67 -15.89
C LEU A 21 15.93 23.79 -14.63
N MET A 22 14.71 23.37 -14.24
CA MET A 22 14.49 22.42 -13.14
C MET A 22 14.99 21.01 -13.48
N PHE A 23 14.80 20.54 -14.71
CA PHE A 23 15.34 19.25 -15.18
C PHE A 23 16.88 19.22 -15.28
N LYS A 24 17.53 20.38 -15.40
CA LYS A 24 19.00 20.50 -15.51
C LYS A 24 19.70 20.88 -14.20
N GLY A 25 19.01 20.85 -13.05
CA GLY A 25 19.63 21.06 -11.74
C GLY A 25 20.06 22.51 -11.42
N LEU A 26 19.63 23.51 -12.20
CA LEU A 26 19.98 24.92 -12.00
C LEU A 26 18.87 25.65 -11.20
N LYS A 27 18.72 25.32 -9.92
CA LYS A 27 17.60 25.81 -9.06
C LYS A 27 17.60 27.31 -8.74
N CYS A 28 18.75 27.99 -8.66
CA CYS A 28 18.78 29.40 -8.23
C CYS A 28 18.10 30.39 -9.19
N ARG A 29 17.97 30.08 -10.49
CA ARG A 29 17.29 30.99 -11.46
C ARG A 29 15.79 30.78 -11.55
N ALA A 30 15.28 29.59 -11.21
CA ALA A 30 13.84 29.29 -11.28
C ALA A 30 13.05 29.95 -10.14
N LEU A 31 13.64 30.06 -8.94
CA LEU A 31 13.01 30.75 -7.79
C LEU A 31 12.86 32.27 -8.00
N GLU A 32 13.83 32.91 -8.67
CA GLU A 32 13.76 34.34 -9.03
C GLU A 32 12.61 34.63 -10.01
N LEU A 33 12.39 33.75 -10.99
CA LEU A 33 11.32 33.84 -11.98
C LEU A 33 9.92 33.65 -11.37
N GLY A 34 9.77 32.76 -10.38
CA GLY A 34 8.51 32.58 -9.65
C GLY A 34 8.09 33.82 -8.84
N LYS A 35 9.06 34.54 -8.26
CA LYS A 35 8.80 35.81 -7.55
C LYS A 35 8.34 36.92 -8.49
N THR A 36 8.81 36.92 -9.74
CA THR A 36 8.35 37.88 -10.77
C THR A 36 6.93 37.61 -11.25
N LEU A 37 6.52 36.32 -11.34
CA LEU A 37 5.15 35.94 -11.68
C LEU A 37 4.13 36.36 -10.62
N LEU A 38 4.50 36.24 -9.33
CA LEU A 38 3.63 36.64 -8.22
C LEU A 38 3.31 38.15 -8.29
N ALA A 39 4.31 38.98 -8.61
CA ALA A 39 4.14 40.42 -8.79
C ALA A 39 3.25 40.79 -10.00
N PHE A 40 3.25 40.00 -11.08
CA PHE A 40 2.40 40.23 -12.24
C PHE A 40 0.92 39.88 -11.98
N SER A 41 0.65 38.87 -11.16
CA SER A 41 -0.74 38.47 -10.81
C SER A 41 -1.47 39.53 -9.97
N THR A 42 -0.74 40.26 -9.12
CA THR A 42 -1.28 41.36 -8.30
C THR A 42 -1.73 42.54 -9.15
N VAL A 43 -1.11 42.76 -10.32
CA VAL A 43 -1.43 43.86 -11.23
C VAL A 43 -2.70 43.57 -12.06
N LEU A 44 -2.99 42.31 -12.37
CA LEU A 44 -4.19 41.92 -13.13
C LEU A 44 -5.48 41.79 -12.27
N GLY A 45 -5.36 41.59 -10.95
CA GLY A 45 -6.50 41.54 -10.04
C GLY A 45 -7.30 42.84 -9.95
N LEU A 46 -6.76 43.96 -10.44
CA LEU A 46 -7.42 45.27 -10.49
C LEU A 46 -8.31 45.48 -11.72
N ALA A 47 -8.27 44.59 -12.73
CA ALA A 47 -8.95 44.81 -14.02
C ALA A 47 -10.05 43.81 -14.40
N GLY A 48 -10.30 42.77 -13.59
CA GLY A 48 -11.39 41.83 -13.84
C GLY A 48 -11.67 41.03 -12.59
N GLY A 49 -12.91 41.10 -12.08
CA GLY A 49 -13.37 40.55 -10.80
C GLY A 49 -13.32 39.02 -10.65
N LEU A 50 -12.17 38.41 -10.94
CA LEU A 50 -11.80 37.08 -10.50
C LEU A 50 -11.33 37.18 -9.05
N ASN A 51 -11.91 36.34 -8.19
CA ASN A 51 -11.61 36.30 -6.77
C ASN A 51 -10.20 35.69 -6.57
N VAL A 52 -9.16 36.51 -6.69
CA VAL A 52 -7.74 36.12 -6.64
C VAL A 52 -7.39 35.37 -5.33
N ALA A 53 -8.14 35.64 -4.26
CA ALA A 53 -7.99 34.98 -2.97
C ALA A 53 -8.19 33.45 -3.03
N SER A 54 -9.13 32.95 -3.85
CA SER A 54 -9.38 31.50 -3.96
C SER A 54 -8.36 30.78 -4.83
N LEU A 55 -7.76 31.46 -5.81
CA LEU A 55 -6.68 30.89 -6.61
C LEU A 55 -5.36 30.87 -5.84
N GLN A 56 -5.06 31.91 -5.06
CA GLN A 56 -3.87 31.97 -4.21
C GLN A 56 -3.91 30.92 -3.08
N SER A 57 -5.07 30.65 -2.47
CA SER A 57 -5.18 29.63 -1.43
C SER A 57 -4.98 28.20 -1.96
N VAL A 58 -5.41 27.92 -3.19
CA VAL A 58 -5.23 26.60 -3.82
C VAL A 58 -3.79 26.40 -4.29
N LEU A 59 -3.14 27.45 -4.81
CA LEU A 59 -1.72 27.41 -5.20
C LEU A 59 -0.76 27.37 -3.98
N ALA A 60 -1.15 27.92 -2.83
CA ALA A 60 -0.33 27.89 -1.61
C ALA A 60 -0.29 26.50 -0.92
N ALA A 61 -1.35 25.70 -1.03
CA ALA A 61 -1.43 24.40 -0.34
C ALA A 61 -0.44 23.33 -0.89
N ASP A 62 -0.02 23.45 -2.16
CA ASP A 62 0.98 22.57 -2.79
C ASP A 62 2.43 22.95 -2.43
N GLN A 63 2.67 24.07 -1.74
CA GLN A 63 4.02 24.55 -1.44
C GLN A 63 4.64 23.88 -0.20
N TYR A 64 3.84 23.31 0.70
CA TYR A 64 4.31 22.86 2.02
C TYR A 64 4.61 21.37 2.13
N PHE A 65 4.19 20.59 1.13
CA PHE A 65 4.23 19.14 1.20
C PHE A 65 4.97 18.59 -0.01
N TYR A 66 6.01 17.81 0.26
CA TYR A 66 6.57 16.91 -0.74
C TYR A 66 5.64 15.71 -0.97
N ILE A 67 5.05 15.17 0.10
CA ILE A 67 3.92 14.22 0.06
C ILE A 67 2.88 14.71 1.04
N LYS A 68 1.64 14.90 0.56
CA LYS A 68 0.51 15.37 1.37
C LYS A 68 0.12 14.38 2.47
N PRO A 69 -0.48 14.85 3.58
CA PRO A 69 -0.90 14.00 4.68
C PRO A 69 -1.72 12.78 4.26
N TYR A 70 -1.42 11.62 4.85
CA TYR A 70 -2.15 10.36 4.67
C TYR A 70 -2.19 9.53 5.97
N LEU A 71 -3.14 8.60 6.06
CA LEU A 71 -3.40 7.79 7.25
C LEU A 71 -2.68 6.45 7.22
N GLN A 72 -2.22 6.02 8.39
CA GLN A 72 -1.54 4.75 8.64
C GLN A 72 -2.03 4.15 9.97
N LEU A 73 -1.87 2.83 10.14
CA LEU A 73 -2.23 2.15 11.39
C LEU A 73 -1.35 2.56 12.59
N GLY A 74 -0.12 2.98 12.31
CA GLY A 74 0.88 3.35 13.31
C GLY A 74 1.66 2.17 13.86
N PHE A 75 2.84 2.47 14.43
CA PHE A 75 3.77 1.46 14.94
C PHE A 75 3.25 0.69 16.16
N ASP A 76 2.33 1.27 16.93
CA ASP A 76 1.75 0.69 18.15
C ASP A 76 0.35 0.07 17.94
N GLY A 77 -0.03 -0.28 16.71
CA GLY A 77 -1.42 -0.66 16.36
C GLY A 77 -2.06 -1.85 17.11
N LYS A 78 -1.30 -2.62 17.92
CA LYS A 78 -1.85 -3.60 18.89
C LYS A 78 -2.12 -2.99 20.28
N LYS A 79 -1.29 -2.05 20.72
CA LYS A 79 -1.44 -1.37 22.02
C LYS A 79 -2.50 -0.28 21.95
N ASP A 80 -2.57 0.43 20.82
CA ASP A 80 -3.65 1.35 20.50
C ASP A 80 -4.37 0.90 19.23
N SER A 81 -5.38 0.04 19.43
CA SER A 81 -6.19 -0.49 18.32
C SER A 81 -7.16 0.53 17.72
N ALA A 82 -7.35 1.69 18.36
CA ALA A 82 -8.20 2.77 17.89
C ALA A 82 -7.42 3.93 17.28
N GLY A 83 -6.14 4.07 17.64
CA GLY A 83 -5.24 5.10 17.13
C GLY A 83 -4.91 4.96 15.65
N LEU A 84 -4.53 6.10 15.07
CA LEU A 84 -4.06 6.26 13.70
C LEU A 84 -2.88 7.22 13.66
N ASP A 85 -2.00 7.03 12.69
CA ASP A 85 -0.93 7.97 12.38
C ASP A 85 -1.31 8.79 11.15
N ILE A 86 -1.16 10.11 11.23
CA ILE A 86 -1.17 11.01 10.07
C ILE A 86 0.29 11.28 9.68
N VAL A 87 0.67 10.90 8.47
CA VAL A 87 2.04 10.98 7.94
C VAL A 87 2.10 11.94 6.76
N TRP A 88 3.12 12.80 6.71
CA TRP A 88 3.40 13.66 5.55
C TRP A 88 4.90 13.89 5.39
N PHE A 89 5.28 14.41 4.22
CA PHE A 89 6.68 14.74 3.92
C PHE A 89 6.81 16.22 3.57
N SER A 90 7.84 16.87 4.12
CA SER A 90 8.20 18.28 3.86
C SER A 90 9.64 18.34 3.34
N ASP A 91 9.93 19.30 2.45
CA ASP A 91 11.29 19.63 1.99
C ASP A 91 11.98 20.68 2.86
N GLU A 92 11.24 21.32 3.77
CA GLU A 92 11.76 22.31 4.70
C GLU A 92 11.82 21.77 6.13
N ALA A 93 13.01 21.92 6.73
CA ALA A 93 13.24 21.68 8.15
C ALA A 93 12.77 22.88 8.98
N LYS A 94 12.37 22.63 10.24
CA LYS A 94 12.17 23.65 11.29
C LYS A 94 10.92 24.52 11.14
N HIS A 95 9.75 23.88 11.12
CA HIS A 95 8.47 24.58 11.34
C HIS A 95 7.75 24.02 12.55
N LYS A 96 6.93 24.85 13.20
CA LYS A 96 6.04 24.37 14.25
C LYS A 96 4.84 23.70 13.59
N TRP A 97 4.86 22.37 13.58
CA TRP A 97 3.76 21.57 13.09
C TRP A 97 2.76 21.26 14.21
N GLN A 98 1.48 21.29 13.87
CA GLN A 98 0.39 20.84 14.74
C GLN A 98 -0.62 20.04 13.93
N VAL A 99 -1.23 19.05 14.55
CA VAL A 99 -2.36 18.33 13.98
C VAL A 99 -3.52 18.44 14.96
N LYS A 100 -4.66 18.86 14.43
CA LYS A 100 -5.90 19.02 15.19
C LYS A 100 -6.99 18.20 14.54
N PHE A 101 -7.84 17.58 15.33
CA PHE A 101 -8.96 16.79 14.85
C PHE A 101 -10.22 17.03 15.66
N VAL A 102 -11.38 16.90 15.01
CA VAL A 102 -12.69 17.12 15.63
C VAL A 102 -13.42 15.78 15.68
N THR A 103 -13.72 15.33 16.90
CA THR A 103 -14.50 14.10 17.12
C THR A 103 -15.99 14.35 16.92
N ALA A 104 -16.80 13.29 16.80
CA ALA A 104 -18.27 13.39 16.68
C ALA A 104 -18.95 14.18 17.82
N GLY A 105 -18.30 14.31 18.98
CA GLY A 105 -18.74 15.16 20.09
C GLY A 105 -18.48 16.67 19.88
N GLY A 106 -17.98 17.08 18.72
CA GLY A 106 -17.73 18.47 18.32
C GLY A 106 -16.53 19.14 19.02
N LYS A 107 -15.80 18.42 19.88
CA LYS A 107 -14.61 18.94 20.57
C LYS A 107 -13.37 18.74 19.70
N GLU A 108 -12.65 19.83 19.50
CA GLU A 108 -11.33 19.83 18.88
C GLU A 108 -10.30 19.28 19.89
N ALA A 109 -9.51 18.31 19.44
CA ALA A 109 -8.37 17.75 20.13
C ALA A 109 -7.10 17.95 19.29
N GLU A 110 -5.94 17.86 19.93
CA GLU A 110 -4.64 17.86 19.25
C GLU A 110 -4.06 16.44 19.23
N ALA A 111 -3.21 16.16 18.23
CA ALA A 111 -2.43 14.92 18.19
C ALA A 111 -1.62 14.75 19.48
N GLU A 112 -1.51 13.52 19.96
CA GLU A 112 -0.82 13.19 21.21
C GLU A 112 0.66 13.57 21.15
N TRP A 113 1.28 13.31 20.00
CA TRP A 113 2.65 13.68 19.70
C TRP A 113 2.84 13.88 18.20
N ILE A 114 3.90 14.60 17.85
CA ILE A 114 4.41 14.71 16.48
C ILE A 114 5.90 14.40 16.53
N THR A 115 6.34 13.47 15.68
CA THR A 115 7.75 13.17 15.48
C THR A 115 8.19 13.64 14.10
N GLU A 116 9.45 14.07 14.02
CA GLU A 116 10.11 14.45 12.78
C GLU A 116 11.29 13.50 12.56
N ARG A 117 11.39 12.95 11.35
CA ARG A 117 12.50 12.10 10.92
C ARG A 117 13.10 12.65 9.64
N MET A 118 14.37 12.99 9.69
CA MET A 118 15.14 13.35 8.50
C MET A 118 15.31 12.11 7.62
N ILE A 119 14.96 12.25 6.35
CA ILE A 119 15.11 11.26 5.29
C ILE A 119 16.24 11.74 4.40
N SER A 120 17.38 11.07 4.52
CA SER A 120 18.60 11.37 3.78
C SER A 120 19.01 10.14 2.99
N LEU A 121 18.19 9.77 2.01
CA LEU A 121 18.50 8.62 1.16
C LEU A 121 19.62 8.99 0.17
N PRO A 122 20.50 8.03 -0.17
CA PRO A 122 21.50 8.23 -1.19
C PRO A 122 20.90 8.78 -2.50
N GLY A 123 21.60 9.72 -3.16
CA GLY A 123 21.15 10.34 -4.41
C GLY A 123 20.23 11.54 -4.24
N PHE A 124 19.74 11.85 -3.04
CA PHE A 124 19.02 13.09 -2.80
C PHE A 124 19.99 14.28 -2.71
N THR A 125 19.65 15.38 -3.38
CA THR A 125 20.44 16.62 -3.32
C THR A 125 20.25 17.39 -2.01
N ALA A 126 19.17 17.10 -1.28
CA ALA A 126 18.81 17.67 0.01
C ALA A 126 17.94 16.67 0.79
N PRO A 127 17.97 16.66 2.14
CA PRO A 127 17.11 15.79 2.92
C PRO A 127 15.64 16.23 2.83
N TYR A 128 14.74 15.26 2.97
CA TYR A 128 13.33 15.49 3.27
C TYR A 128 13.06 15.20 4.74
N TYR A 129 11.89 15.59 5.23
CA TYR A 129 11.45 15.31 6.59
C TYR A 129 10.15 14.54 6.53
N LYS A 130 10.13 13.32 7.08
CA LYS A 130 8.92 12.56 7.36
C LYS A 130 8.39 13.03 8.72
N LEU A 131 7.17 13.52 8.73
CA LEU A 131 6.46 13.87 9.95
C LEU A 131 5.38 12.83 10.22
N THR A 132 5.21 12.48 11.49
CA THR A 132 4.19 11.55 11.94
C THR A 132 3.50 12.13 13.16
N ALA A 133 2.20 12.33 13.07
CA ALA A 133 1.35 12.75 14.17
C ALA A 133 0.44 11.60 14.58
N HIS A 134 0.43 11.25 15.87
CA HIS A 134 -0.44 10.21 16.37
C HIS A 134 -1.74 10.79 16.92
N ILE A 135 -2.86 10.27 16.46
CA ILE A 135 -4.20 10.64 16.91
C ILE A 135 -4.88 9.44 17.54
N HIS A 136 -5.63 9.69 18.61
CA HIS A 136 -6.30 8.66 19.39
C HIS A 136 -7.62 9.19 19.98
N LYS A 137 -8.33 8.35 20.74
CA LYS A 137 -9.62 8.70 21.40
C LYS A 137 -10.69 9.17 20.41
N ILE A 138 -10.66 8.61 19.20
CA ILE A 138 -11.71 8.76 18.21
C ILE A 138 -12.63 7.54 18.37
N ALA A 139 -13.93 7.77 18.45
CA ALA A 139 -14.87 6.67 18.55
C ALA A 139 -14.80 5.80 17.29
N SER A 140 -14.71 4.48 17.49
CA SER A 140 -14.50 3.53 16.39
C SER A 140 -15.63 3.61 15.36
N GLY A 141 -15.26 3.62 14.09
CA GLY A 141 -16.19 3.68 12.96
C GLY A 141 -16.82 5.05 12.67
N ASP A 142 -16.56 6.08 13.49
CA ASP A 142 -17.02 7.45 13.23
C ASP A 142 -16.20 8.13 12.12
N THR A 143 -16.81 9.12 11.48
CA THR A 143 -16.09 10.10 10.66
C THR A 143 -15.52 11.20 11.55
N PHE A 144 -14.33 11.71 11.22
CA PHE A 144 -13.71 12.84 11.90
C PHE A 144 -12.99 13.74 10.90
N ASP A 145 -13.02 15.05 11.15
CA ASP A 145 -12.23 16.01 10.39
C ASP A 145 -10.87 16.20 11.06
N TYR A 146 -9.82 16.35 10.26
CA TYR A 146 -8.50 16.72 10.76
C TYR A 146 -7.88 17.81 9.89
N LYS A 147 -7.01 18.60 10.53
CA LYS A 147 -6.24 19.66 9.89
C LYS A 147 -4.78 19.63 10.34
N VAL A 148 -3.90 19.93 9.40
CA VAL A 148 -2.47 20.14 9.67
C VAL A 148 -2.20 21.63 9.64
N LEU A 149 -1.52 22.12 10.67
CA LEU A 149 -1.10 23.50 10.78
C LEU A 149 0.43 23.59 10.74
N ARG A 150 0.91 24.63 10.06
CA ARG A 150 2.32 25.02 10.00
C ARG A 150 2.44 26.45 10.51
N ASP A 151 3.20 26.64 11.58
CA ASP A 151 3.40 27.94 12.25
C ASP A 151 2.06 28.63 12.60
N GLY A 152 1.07 27.85 13.03
CA GLY A 152 -0.27 28.31 13.38
C GLY A 152 -1.24 28.48 12.21
N ASN A 153 -0.78 28.36 10.96
CA ASN A 153 -1.63 28.47 9.77
C ASN A 153 -2.12 27.10 9.31
N LYS A 154 -3.41 26.95 9.03
CA LYS A 154 -3.97 25.72 8.43
C LYS A 154 -3.42 25.57 7.01
N VAL A 155 -2.70 24.48 6.75
CA VAL A 155 -2.07 24.19 5.45
C VAL A 155 -2.67 22.95 4.77
N PHE A 156 -3.43 22.13 5.50
CA PHE A 156 -4.14 20.98 4.97
C PHE A 156 -5.36 20.66 5.83
N GLU A 157 -6.40 20.12 5.22
CA GLU A 157 -7.54 19.52 5.90
C GLU A 157 -8.11 18.35 5.09
N ALA A 158 -8.68 17.37 5.79
CA ALA A 158 -9.45 16.28 5.19
C ALA A 158 -10.41 15.66 6.21
N THR A 159 -11.37 14.90 5.70
CA THR A 159 -12.29 14.06 6.49
C THR A 159 -11.86 12.61 6.38
N ALA A 160 -11.87 11.91 7.50
CA ALA A 160 -11.39 10.54 7.63
C ALA A 160 -12.35 9.66 8.45
N ASN A 161 -12.16 8.34 8.33
CA ASN A 161 -12.90 7.34 9.08
C ASN A 161 -12.01 6.73 10.16
N ALA A 162 -12.54 6.64 11.37
CA ALA A 162 -11.89 5.93 12.46
C ALA A 162 -11.89 4.42 12.21
N ARG A 163 -10.92 3.72 12.81
CA ARG A 163 -10.81 2.25 12.71
C ARG A 163 -12.08 1.59 13.26
N LYS A 164 -12.50 0.48 12.62
CA LYS A 164 -13.61 -0.35 13.12
C LYS A 164 -13.15 -1.19 14.31
N SER A 165 -13.98 -1.28 15.34
CA SER A 165 -13.80 -2.16 16.49
C SER A 165 -14.64 -3.43 16.40
N ALA A 166 -14.41 -4.39 17.30
CA ALA A 166 -15.23 -5.59 17.38
C ALA A 166 -16.71 -5.23 17.58
N GLY A 167 -17.61 -5.95 16.91
CA GLY A 167 -19.04 -5.64 16.84
C GLY A 167 -19.44 -4.76 15.65
N GLN A 168 -18.48 -4.14 14.95
CA GLN A 168 -18.74 -3.31 13.78
C GLN A 168 -18.39 -4.05 12.49
N SER A 169 -19.29 -4.00 11.52
CA SER A 169 -19.02 -4.44 10.16
C SER A 169 -17.95 -3.58 9.50
N SER A 170 -17.17 -4.18 8.61
CA SER A 170 -16.13 -3.50 7.84
C SER A 170 -16.22 -3.82 6.35
N GLN A 171 -15.87 -2.82 5.54
CA GLN A 171 -15.62 -2.96 4.11
C GLN A 171 -14.13 -2.88 3.81
N VAL A 172 -13.56 -3.89 3.17
CA VAL A 172 -12.13 -3.96 2.89
C VAL A 172 -11.90 -4.16 1.40
N ALA A 173 -11.06 -3.32 0.81
CA ALA A 173 -10.59 -3.48 -0.56
C ALA A 173 -9.18 -4.08 -0.57
N ILE A 174 -8.94 -5.07 -1.43
CA ILE A 174 -7.64 -5.74 -1.57
C ILE A 174 -7.22 -5.79 -3.02
N PHE A 175 -6.02 -5.31 -3.34
CA PHE A 175 -5.41 -5.37 -4.67
C PHE A 175 -3.89 -5.25 -4.56
N GLY A 176 -3.16 -6.17 -5.17
CA GLY A 176 -1.68 -6.17 -5.23
C GLY A 176 -1.17 -5.72 -6.60
N ASP A 177 0.15 -5.68 -6.73
CA ASP A 177 0.80 -5.52 -8.04
C ASP A 177 0.33 -4.23 -8.73
N CYS A 178 0.33 -3.17 -7.93
CA CYS A 178 -0.06 -1.83 -8.31
C CYS A 178 1.17 -0.91 -8.33
N GLY A 179 1.06 0.27 -8.91
CA GLY A 179 2.20 1.21 -8.92
C GLY A 179 2.97 1.22 -10.23
N ILE A 180 2.26 1.05 -11.34
CA ILE A 180 2.74 1.47 -12.67
C ILE A 180 2.13 2.82 -13.10
N ASN A 181 1.16 3.35 -12.35
CA ASN A 181 0.45 4.61 -12.64
C ASN A 181 -0.13 4.67 -14.07
N GLY A 182 -0.64 3.54 -14.53
CA GLY A 182 -1.33 3.41 -15.81
C GLY A 182 -2.80 3.80 -15.72
N GLU A 183 -3.41 4.07 -16.87
CA GLU A 183 -4.83 4.41 -17.01
C GLU A 183 -5.76 3.38 -16.33
N ALA A 184 -5.51 2.09 -16.57
CA ALA A 184 -6.23 0.98 -15.96
C ALA A 184 -6.18 0.98 -14.42
N GLN A 185 -4.97 1.17 -13.85
CA GLN A 185 -4.80 1.28 -12.41
C GLN A 185 -5.57 2.47 -11.83
N ARG A 186 -5.59 3.61 -12.53
CA ARG A 186 -6.33 4.81 -12.08
C ARG A 186 -7.84 4.61 -12.12
N LYS A 187 -8.36 3.96 -13.16
CA LYS A 187 -9.78 3.55 -13.22
C LYS A 187 -10.13 2.60 -12.09
N LEU A 188 -9.28 1.60 -11.83
CA LEU A 188 -9.45 0.70 -10.69
C LEU A 188 -9.45 1.46 -9.35
N ALA A 189 -8.56 2.43 -9.16
CA ALA A 189 -8.53 3.27 -7.97
C ALA A 189 -9.83 4.08 -7.78
N GLN A 190 -10.43 4.57 -8.87
CA GLN A 190 -11.76 5.21 -8.82
C GLN A 190 -12.85 4.23 -8.42
N GLN A 191 -12.85 2.99 -8.96
CA GLN A 191 -13.80 1.96 -8.56
C GLN A 191 -13.65 1.59 -7.07
N VAL A 192 -12.42 1.40 -6.60
CA VAL A 192 -12.13 1.16 -5.18
C VAL A 192 -12.67 2.31 -4.33
N SER A 193 -12.40 3.57 -4.71
CA SER A 193 -12.90 4.74 -4.00
C SER A 193 -14.43 4.82 -3.99
N ALA A 194 -15.09 4.48 -5.10
CA ALA A 194 -16.55 4.44 -5.20
C ALA A 194 -17.18 3.31 -4.36
N GLY A 195 -16.43 2.23 -4.12
CA GLY A 195 -16.80 1.16 -3.19
C GLY A 195 -16.80 1.56 -1.71
N ASN A 196 -16.32 2.77 -1.38
CA ASN A 196 -16.29 3.32 -0.02
C ASN A 196 -15.73 2.34 1.05
N PRO A 197 -14.52 1.78 0.86
CA PRO A 197 -13.91 0.88 1.83
C PRO A 197 -13.56 1.62 3.13
N ASP A 198 -13.52 0.88 4.24
CA ASP A 198 -12.98 1.35 5.52
C ASP A 198 -11.46 1.10 5.63
N LEU A 199 -10.94 0.17 4.83
CA LEU A 199 -9.55 -0.28 4.84
C LEU A 199 -9.12 -0.73 3.43
N VAL A 200 -7.89 -0.40 3.04
CA VAL A 200 -7.24 -0.96 1.84
C VAL A 200 -6.06 -1.83 2.24
N ILE A 201 -5.94 -3.02 1.65
CA ILE A 201 -4.79 -3.92 1.80
C ILE A 201 -4.13 -4.12 0.44
N ILE A 202 -2.80 -3.95 0.38
CA ILE A 202 -1.98 -4.14 -0.82
C ILE A 202 -1.02 -5.30 -0.58
N PRO A 203 -1.32 -6.51 -1.09
CA PRO A 203 -0.48 -7.70 -0.95
C PRO A 203 0.78 -7.64 -1.83
N GLY A 204 1.63 -6.64 -1.61
CA GLY A 204 2.93 -6.48 -2.26
C GLY A 204 2.92 -5.83 -3.63
N ASP A 205 4.13 -5.46 -4.05
CA ASP A 205 4.47 -4.78 -5.29
C ASP A 205 3.68 -3.48 -5.44
N ILE A 206 4.14 -2.47 -4.70
CA ILE A 206 3.37 -1.26 -4.41
C ILE A 206 3.67 -0.12 -5.39
N ALA A 207 4.93 -0.04 -5.83
CA ALA A 207 5.46 1.10 -6.57
C ALA A 207 6.54 0.65 -7.57
N TYR A 208 6.16 -0.21 -8.52
CA TYR A 208 7.07 -0.78 -9.52
C TYR A 208 8.14 0.19 -10.05
N GLN A 209 9.33 -0.30 -10.42
CA GLN A 209 9.73 -1.71 -10.51
C GLN A 209 10.65 -2.18 -9.38
N TYR A 210 11.16 -1.29 -8.55
CA TYR A 210 12.20 -1.63 -7.56
C TYR A 210 11.89 -1.07 -6.17
N GLY A 211 10.67 -0.57 -5.92
CA GLY A 211 10.28 -0.08 -4.60
C GLY A 211 11.08 1.15 -4.19
N LEU A 212 11.49 1.94 -5.18
CA LEU A 212 12.30 3.14 -4.96
C LEU A 212 11.44 4.26 -4.41
N PHE A 213 12.06 5.15 -3.65
CA PHE A 213 11.37 6.33 -3.14
C PHE A 213 10.80 7.17 -4.29
N SER A 214 11.60 7.39 -5.33
CA SER A 214 11.19 8.06 -6.56
C SER A 214 10.01 7.38 -7.28
N GLN A 215 9.90 6.04 -7.18
CA GLN A 215 8.79 5.28 -7.76
C GLN A 215 7.51 5.38 -6.92
N TYR A 216 7.60 5.43 -5.60
CA TYR A 216 6.43 5.76 -4.77
C TYR A 216 5.86 7.13 -5.13
N VAL A 217 6.74 8.13 -5.25
CA VAL A 217 6.38 9.53 -5.59
C VAL A 217 5.75 9.62 -6.98
N SER A 218 6.26 8.89 -7.97
CA SER A 218 5.78 8.98 -9.36
C SER A 218 4.63 8.02 -9.68
N ASN A 219 4.57 6.86 -9.02
CA ASN A 219 3.68 5.77 -9.43
C ASN A 219 2.57 5.42 -8.43
N PHE A 220 2.76 5.71 -7.14
CA PHE A 220 1.82 5.31 -6.09
C PHE A 220 0.99 6.48 -5.56
N PHE A 221 1.63 7.48 -4.96
CA PHE A 221 0.95 8.64 -4.39
C PHE A 221 0.08 9.42 -5.39
N PRO A 222 0.48 9.60 -6.67
CA PRO A 222 -0.37 10.27 -7.65
C PRO A 222 -1.66 9.51 -7.98
N VAL A 223 -1.75 8.22 -7.65
CA VAL A 223 -2.93 7.38 -7.90
C VAL A 223 -3.86 7.38 -6.69
N TYR A 224 -3.32 7.29 -5.46
CA TYR A 224 -4.12 7.03 -4.25
C TYR A 224 -4.14 8.17 -3.20
N ASN A 225 -3.38 9.26 -3.41
CA ASN A 225 -3.35 10.42 -2.50
C ASN A 225 -3.42 11.78 -3.22
N LEU A 226 -4.25 11.89 -4.26
CA LEU A 226 -4.35 13.08 -5.12
C LEU A 226 -5.55 13.98 -4.72
N ASP A 227 -5.40 15.31 -4.76
CA ASP A 227 -6.44 16.30 -4.36
C ASP A 227 -7.69 16.36 -5.25
N ALA A 228 -7.72 15.57 -6.32
CA ALA A 228 -8.70 15.67 -7.40
C ALA A 228 -8.63 17.01 -8.17
N ALA A 229 -7.64 17.12 -9.07
CA ALA A 229 -7.68 17.85 -10.35
C ALA A 229 -6.25 18.16 -10.86
N ARG A 230 -5.45 17.12 -11.14
CA ARG A 230 -4.44 17.27 -12.20
C ARG A 230 -4.97 16.52 -13.42
N VAL A 231 -5.61 17.26 -14.32
CA VAL A 231 -5.65 16.82 -15.72
C VAL A 231 -4.19 16.75 -16.13
N ALA A 232 -3.74 15.59 -16.63
CA ALA A 232 -2.38 15.45 -17.12
C ALA A 232 -2.10 16.60 -18.10
N GLU A 233 -1.16 17.49 -17.76
CA GLU A 233 -0.65 18.42 -18.74
C GLU A 233 -0.01 17.59 -19.84
N LYS A 234 -0.48 17.75 -21.08
CA LYS A 234 0.20 17.24 -22.27
C LYS A 234 1.52 17.99 -22.39
N ASP A 235 2.56 17.50 -21.72
CA ASP A 235 3.90 17.94 -22.04
C ASP A 235 4.23 17.45 -23.46
N SER A 236 4.65 18.42 -24.27
CA SER A 236 4.92 18.36 -25.69
C SER A 236 5.84 17.21 -26.09
N GLU A 237 5.44 16.51 -27.17
CA GLU A 237 6.28 15.81 -28.15
C GLU A 237 7.62 15.26 -27.62
N THR A 238 7.61 14.06 -27.03
CA THR A 238 8.67 13.02 -27.19
C THR A 238 8.50 11.75 -26.35
N SER A 239 7.42 11.57 -25.58
CA SER A 239 7.15 10.27 -24.92
C SER A 239 5.74 9.74 -25.17
N ALA A 240 5.58 8.99 -26.27
CA ALA A 240 4.41 8.16 -26.53
C ALA A 240 4.38 6.92 -25.61
N LYS A 241 4.29 7.13 -24.30
CA LYS A 241 3.79 6.14 -23.34
C LYS A 241 2.61 6.77 -22.62
N SER A 242 1.42 6.61 -23.21
CA SER A 242 0.08 6.79 -22.62
C SER A 242 0.06 7.51 -21.27
N ALA A 243 0.08 8.85 -21.27
CA ALA A 243 -0.21 9.60 -20.06
C ALA A 243 -1.65 9.26 -19.62
N ALA A 244 -1.81 8.74 -18.41
CA ALA A 244 -3.13 8.43 -17.88
C ALA A 244 -3.99 9.71 -17.80
N THR A 245 -5.19 9.65 -18.35
CA THR A 245 -6.16 10.75 -18.37
C THR A 245 -7.10 10.71 -17.18
N THR A 246 -7.33 9.52 -16.62
CA THR A 246 -8.15 9.35 -15.43
C THR A 246 -7.44 9.99 -14.22
N PRO A 247 -8.10 10.83 -13.40
CA PRO A 247 -7.47 11.41 -12.21
C PRO A 247 -7.31 10.36 -11.10
N GLY A 248 -6.33 10.57 -10.23
CA GLY A 248 -6.16 9.78 -9.01
C GLY A 248 -7.23 10.11 -7.96
N VAL A 249 -7.23 9.36 -6.87
CA VAL A 249 -8.18 9.52 -5.75
C VAL A 249 -7.48 9.99 -4.47
N PRO A 250 -8.15 10.72 -3.57
CA PRO A 250 -7.59 11.15 -2.27
C PRO A 250 -7.70 10.08 -1.17
N LEU A 251 -7.85 8.80 -1.52
CA LEU A 251 -8.34 7.77 -0.59
C LEU A 251 -7.45 7.57 0.65
N MET A 252 -6.12 7.69 0.50
CA MET A 252 -5.18 7.57 1.62
C MET A 252 -5.33 8.68 2.68
N ARG A 253 -6.08 9.76 2.41
CA ARG A 253 -6.37 10.84 3.37
C ARG A 253 -7.52 10.47 4.30
N SER A 254 -8.37 9.54 3.87
CA SER A 254 -9.64 9.26 4.53
C SER A 254 -9.67 7.91 5.23
N ILE A 255 -8.85 6.95 4.79
CA ILE A 255 -8.78 5.61 5.38
C ILE A 255 -7.34 5.10 5.45
N PRO A 256 -7.01 4.20 6.39
CA PRO A 256 -5.71 3.56 6.44
C PRO A 256 -5.50 2.62 5.25
N PHE A 257 -4.27 2.63 4.73
CA PHE A 257 -3.78 1.63 3.80
C PHE A 257 -2.78 0.72 4.51
N VAL A 258 -2.82 -0.57 4.17
CA VAL A 258 -1.91 -1.60 4.68
C VAL A 258 -1.13 -2.19 3.51
N GLY A 259 0.13 -1.79 3.38
CA GLY A 259 1.05 -2.38 2.42
C GLY A 259 1.76 -3.59 3.02
N ILE A 260 1.89 -4.66 2.23
CA ILE A 260 2.78 -5.79 2.49
C ILE A 260 3.97 -5.67 1.54
N ILE A 261 5.16 -6.10 1.94
CA ILE A 261 6.35 -6.02 1.10
C ILE A 261 6.35 -7.13 0.03
N GLY A 262 6.46 -6.77 -1.24
CA GLY A 262 6.61 -7.68 -2.38
C GLY A 262 8.05 -7.76 -2.91
N ASN A 263 8.27 -8.58 -3.94
CA ASN A 263 9.61 -8.74 -4.49
C ASN A 263 10.07 -7.51 -5.28
N HIS A 264 9.15 -6.76 -5.89
CA HIS A 264 9.49 -5.48 -6.49
C HIS A 264 9.74 -4.39 -5.44
N ASP A 265 9.36 -4.57 -4.17
CA ASP A 265 9.60 -3.58 -3.11
C ASP A 265 11.00 -3.66 -2.47
N ILE A 266 11.73 -4.76 -2.74
CA ILE A 266 13.08 -5.02 -2.20
C ILE A 266 14.20 -4.70 -3.18
N ALA A 267 13.88 -3.99 -4.27
CA ALA A 267 14.80 -3.65 -5.35
C ALA A 267 15.59 -4.85 -5.90
N LEU A 268 14.88 -5.97 -6.14
CA LEU A 268 15.35 -7.25 -6.70
C LEU A 268 16.72 -7.16 -7.40
N SER A 269 17.80 -7.35 -6.63
CA SER A 269 19.18 -7.47 -7.12
C SER A 269 19.70 -8.91 -7.06
N GLY A 270 18.78 -9.88 -6.98
CA GLY A 270 19.08 -11.30 -6.83
C GLY A 270 19.51 -11.64 -5.40
N MET A 271 20.19 -12.79 -5.22
CA MET A 271 20.59 -13.30 -3.90
C MET A 271 21.66 -12.45 -3.18
N THR A 272 22.16 -11.38 -3.79
CA THR A 272 23.16 -10.47 -3.20
C THR A 272 22.54 -9.36 -2.35
N GLY A 273 21.21 -9.39 -2.15
CA GLY A 273 20.42 -8.41 -1.41
C GLY A 273 20.34 -7.05 -2.09
N THR A 274 19.66 -6.11 -1.46
CA THR A 274 19.37 -4.77 -2.00
C THR A 274 20.63 -3.93 -2.07
N ASN A 275 21.14 -3.71 -3.28
CA ASN A 275 22.38 -2.96 -3.50
C ASN A 275 22.12 -1.45 -3.59
N LEU A 276 22.46 -0.70 -2.53
CA LEU A 276 22.26 0.75 -2.43
C LEU A 276 23.27 1.58 -3.25
N ASN A 277 24.27 0.93 -3.88
CA ASN A 277 25.06 1.60 -4.92
C ASN A 277 24.29 1.68 -6.23
N ARG A 278 23.54 0.62 -6.55
CA ARG A 278 22.72 0.51 -7.76
C ARG A 278 21.36 1.19 -7.62
N PHE A 279 20.70 1.00 -6.49
CA PHE A 279 19.38 1.52 -6.18
C PHE A 279 19.45 2.38 -4.91
N PRO A 280 19.91 3.63 -5.04
CA PRO A 280 20.28 4.47 -3.90
C PRO A 280 19.10 4.86 -3.00
N ASP A 281 17.87 4.87 -3.51
CA ASP A 281 16.64 5.20 -2.81
C ASP A 281 15.68 3.99 -2.67
N ALA A 282 16.22 2.76 -2.69
CA ALA A 282 15.47 1.52 -2.52
C ALA A 282 14.91 1.30 -1.11
N LEU A 283 14.09 0.25 -0.95
CA LEU A 283 13.45 -0.13 0.31
C LEU A 283 12.62 1.00 0.91
N ALA A 284 12.03 1.83 0.04
CA ALA A 284 11.19 2.95 0.45
C ALA A 284 9.92 2.51 1.18
N TYR A 285 9.57 1.21 1.12
CA TYR A 285 8.59 0.60 1.99
C TYR A 285 8.81 0.96 3.48
N PHE A 286 10.06 0.86 3.95
CA PHE A 286 10.39 1.18 5.35
C PHE A 286 10.45 2.69 5.65
N VAL A 287 10.31 3.53 4.63
CA VAL A 287 10.30 4.99 4.76
C VAL A 287 8.86 5.51 4.72
N PHE A 288 8.02 5.03 3.81
CA PHE A 288 6.66 5.58 3.62
C PHE A 288 5.58 4.98 4.51
N TRP A 289 5.74 3.73 4.96
CA TRP A 289 4.69 3.07 5.73
C TRP A 289 4.93 3.18 7.24
N ASN A 290 3.84 3.28 8.00
CA ASN A 290 3.82 3.10 9.46
C ASN A 290 2.88 1.93 9.80
N GLN A 291 3.32 0.70 9.52
CA GLN A 291 2.60 -0.51 9.93
C GLN A 291 3.04 -0.95 11.33
N PRO A 292 2.23 -1.71 12.08
CA PRO A 292 2.58 -2.14 13.43
C PRO A 292 3.96 -2.82 13.51
N LEU A 293 4.73 -2.53 14.56
CA LEU A 293 6.05 -3.13 14.80
C LEU A 293 5.96 -4.33 15.76
N ASN A 294 4.86 -5.07 15.71
CA ASN A 294 4.60 -6.25 16.55
C ASN A 294 5.02 -7.58 15.90
N GLY A 295 5.83 -7.47 14.85
CA GLY A 295 6.36 -8.54 14.03
C GLY A 295 7.48 -9.37 14.63
N PHE A 296 7.85 -10.41 13.90
CA PHE A 296 9.11 -11.09 14.13
C PHE A 296 10.28 -10.10 13.95
N THR A 297 11.08 -9.91 14.99
CA THR A 297 12.32 -9.15 14.91
C THR A 297 13.50 -10.13 14.87
N PRO A 298 14.27 -10.18 13.76
CA PRO A 298 15.44 -11.03 13.65
C PRO A 298 16.47 -10.71 14.74
N SER A 299 16.94 -11.72 15.50
CA SER A 299 18.09 -11.56 16.38
C SER A 299 19.39 -11.51 15.58
N LYS A 300 20.48 -10.99 16.18
CA LYS A 300 21.83 -10.99 15.57
C LYS A 300 22.30 -12.37 15.10
N GLU A 301 21.76 -13.45 15.68
CA GLU A 301 22.04 -14.84 15.29
C GLU A 301 21.55 -15.18 13.86
N PHE A 302 20.66 -14.37 13.29
CA PHE A 302 20.13 -14.53 11.93
C PHE A 302 20.60 -13.42 10.99
N GLU A 303 21.81 -12.88 11.20
CA GLU A 303 22.42 -11.93 10.27
C GLU A 303 22.22 -12.40 8.81
N ASN A 304 21.56 -11.54 8.01
CA ASN A 304 21.26 -11.75 6.59
C ASN A 304 20.18 -12.81 6.27
N LYS A 305 19.33 -13.17 7.22
CA LYS A 305 18.14 -14.01 7.01
C LYS A 305 16.90 -13.39 7.65
N ASN A 306 15.73 -13.59 7.05
CA ASN A 306 14.44 -13.09 7.55
C ASN A 306 14.26 -11.57 7.54
N PHE A 307 15.05 -10.85 6.72
CA PHE A 307 14.86 -9.44 6.38
C PHE A 307 15.66 -9.09 5.10
N PRO A 308 15.35 -7.99 4.40
CA PRO A 308 16.12 -7.57 3.23
C PRO A 308 17.60 -7.32 3.57
N PHE A 309 18.50 -8.09 2.95
CA PHE A 309 19.94 -7.87 3.08
C PHE A 309 20.36 -6.57 2.38
N LEU A 310 21.23 -5.78 3.02
CA LEU A 310 21.74 -4.53 2.45
C LEU A 310 23.15 -4.75 1.89
N ALA A 311 23.35 -4.33 0.64
CA ALA A 311 24.64 -4.34 -0.05
C ALA A 311 25.02 -2.93 -0.54
N GLY A 312 26.30 -2.76 -0.91
CA GLY A 312 26.84 -1.47 -1.36
C GLY A 312 27.55 -0.70 -0.24
N ASP A 313 27.81 0.58 -0.47
CA ASP A 313 28.59 1.46 0.41
C ASP A 313 28.03 1.49 1.86
N PRO A 314 28.86 1.25 2.90
CA PRO A 314 28.39 1.23 4.29
C PRO A 314 27.73 2.52 4.79
N ASN A 315 28.19 3.69 4.32
CA ASN A 315 27.58 4.97 4.70
C ASN A 315 26.17 5.08 4.10
N ARG A 316 25.96 4.61 2.87
CA ARG A 316 24.62 4.54 2.26
C ARG A 316 23.69 3.62 3.05
N GLN A 317 24.19 2.48 3.52
CA GLN A 317 23.42 1.58 4.38
C GLN A 317 23.04 2.22 5.70
N GLU A 318 23.96 2.97 6.33
CA GLU A 318 23.70 3.69 7.58
C GLU A 318 22.65 4.80 7.40
N LEU A 319 22.77 5.56 6.31
CA LEU A 319 21.80 6.60 5.95
C LEU A 319 20.39 6.04 5.72
N PHE A 320 20.29 4.90 5.04
CA PHE A 320 19.02 4.18 4.89
C PHE A 320 18.47 3.75 6.26
N LYS A 321 19.26 3.08 7.10
CA LYS A 321 18.83 2.62 8.43
C LYS A 321 18.33 3.78 9.30
N LYS A 322 19.01 4.94 9.28
CA LYS A 322 18.58 6.16 9.99
C LYS A 322 17.24 6.70 9.45
N SER A 323 17.08 6.68 8.13
CA SER A 323 15.86 7.14 7.44
C SER A 323 14.66 6.22 7.68
N ALA A 324 14.88 4.90 7.72
CA ALA A 324 13.84 3.90 8.02
C ALA A 324 13.48 3.85 9.51
N GLY A 325 14.47 4.00 10.39
CA GLY A 325 14.28 3.87 11.83
C GLY A 325 13.82 2.48 12.23
N ASP A 326 12.93 2.42 13.23
CA ASP A 326 12.45 1.17 13.83
C ASP A 326 11.60 0.32 12.87
N ALA A 327 11.16 0.90 11.75
CA ALA A 327 10.48 0.14 10.70
C ALA A 327 11.39 -0.95 10.12
N PHE A 328 12.69 -0.69 9.95
CA PHE A 328 13.63 -1.67 9.43
C PHE A 328 14.42 -2.35 10.56
N PRO A 329 14.47 -3.69 10.62
CA PRO A 329 13.86 -4.67 9.72
C PRO A 329 12.44 -5.16 10.15
N THR A 330 11.91 -4.65 11.27
CA THR A 330 10.79 -5.26 11.99
C THR A 330 9.44 -5.23 11.25
N MET A 331 9.16 -4.22 10.43
CA MET A 331 7.85 -3.97 9.79
C MET A 331 7.50 -4.93 8.63
N SER A 332 8.34 -5.92 8.34
CA SER A 332 8.12 -6.88 7.25
C SER A 332 7.00 -7.89 7.53
N ASN A 333 6.80 -8.24 8.81
CA ASN A 333 5.74 -9.12 9.28
C ASN A 333 5.02 -8.41 10.42
N PHE A 334 3.70 -8.42 10.46
CA PHE A 334 2.95 -7.75 11.53
C PHE A 334 1.51 -8.25 11.56
N SER A 335 0.75 -7.84 12.58
CA SER A 335 -0.69 -8.12 12.64
C SER A 335 -1.49 -6.99 13.27
N PHE A 336 -2.78 -6.97 13.00
CA PHE A 336 -3.69 -5.99 13.56
C PHE A 336 -5.13 -6.50 13.54
N ASP A 337 -5.96 -5.90 14.40
CA ASP A 337 -7.40 -6.11 14.37
C ASP A 337 -8.08 -4.97 13.62
N PHE A 338 -9.13 -5.31 12.87
CA PHE A 338 -10.00 -4.32 12.23
C PHE A 338 -11.41 -4.87 12.12
N GLY A 339 -12.35 -4.29 12.88
CA GLY A 339 -13.70 -4.80 13.00
C GLY A 339 -13.72 -6.21 13.63
N GLU A 340 -14.44 -7.10 12.96
CA GLU A 340 -14.61 -8.52 13.29
C GLU A 340 -13.42 -9.42 12.91
N ALA A 341 -12.43 -8.87 12.22
CA ALA A 341 -11.33 -9.63 11.64
C ALA A 341 -9.98 -9.34 12.32
N HIS A 342 -9.19 -10.39 12.48
CA HIS A 342 -7.75 -10.32 12.70
C HIS A 342 -7.02 -10.49 11.37
N TYR A 343 -6.03 -9.63 11.12
CA TYR A 343 -5.19 -9.67 9.94
C TYR A 343 -3.75 -9.95 10.33
N THR A 344 -3.15 -10.98 9.74
CA THR A 344 -1.72 -11.29 9.86
C THR A 344 -1.05 -11.03 8.50
N CYS A 345 -0.12 -10.09 8.45
CA CYS A 345 0.60 -9.68 7.25
C CYS A 345 2.01 -10.29 7.24
N LEU A 346 2.35 -11.01 6.19
CA LEU A 346 3.56 -11.83 6.12
C LEU A 346 4.45 -11.45 4.93
N ASP A 347 5.76 -11.48 5.18
CA ASP A 347 6.78 -11.38 4.15
C ASP A 347 7.03 -12.76 3.53
N GLY A 348 6.77 -12.88 2.22
CA GLY A 348 6.98 -14.12 1.47
C GLY A 348 8.29 -14.16 0.66
N ASN A 349 9.12 -13.12 0.73
CA ASN A 349 10.27 -12.96 -0.15
C ASN A 349 11.33 -14.06 0.02
N TYR A 350 12.23 -14.17 -0.96
CA TYR A 350 13.21 -15.25 -1.04
C TYR A 350 14.11 -15.37 0.21
N TYR A 351 14.41 -14.28 0.91
CA TYR A 351 15.25 -14.27 2.13
C TYR A 351 14.53 -14.74 3.41
N MET A 352 13.20 -14.90 3.37
CA MET A 352 12.41 -15.39 4.49
C MET A 352 12.55 -16.91 4.61
N ASP A 353 12.95 -17.36 5.79
CA ASP A 353 13.09 -18.76 6.19
C ASP A 353 11.91 -19.16 7.07
N TRP A 354 10.84 -19.64 6.43
CA TRP A 354 9.63 -20.12 7.10
C TRP A 354 9.79 -21.47 7.80
N THR A 355 11.01 -22.04 7.83
CA THR A 355 11.37 -23.16 8.71
C THR A 355 11.95 -22.69 10.04
N ASN A 356 12.31 -21.41 10.17
CA ASN A 356 12.85 -20.84 11.41
C ASN A 356 11.85 -21.01 12.57
N PRO A 357 12.21 -21.72 13.64
CA PRO A 357 11.28 -21.99 14.74
C PRO A 357 10.79 -20.73 15.45
N LYS A 358 11.61 -19.68 15.56
CA LYS A 358 11.20 -18.41 16.22
C LYS A 358 10.20 -17.64 15.37
N LEU A 359 10.36 -17.62 14.04
CA LEU A 359 9.41 -16.99 13.12
C LEU A 359 8.06 -17.74 13.11
N ARG A 360 8.13 -19.07 13.06
CA ARG A 360 6.94 -19.95 13.15
C ARG A 360 6.22 -19.80 14.49
N GLU A 361 6.97 -19.70 15.59
CA GLU A 361 6.42 -19.47 16.93
C GLU A 361 5.73 -18.10 17.01
N TRP A 362 6.31 -17.04 16.44
CA TRP A 362 5.64 -15.74 16.36
C TRP A 362 4.29 -15.83 15.63
N LEU A 363 4.25 -16.46 14.45
CA LEU A 363 3.01 -16.66 13.70
C LEU A 363 1.98 -17.48 14.49
N ALA A 364 2.43 -18.56 15.13
CA ALA A 364 1.57 -19.40 15.96
C ALA A 364 1.00 -18.64 17.16
N ASN A 365 1.81 -17.82 17.83
CA ASN A 365 1.37 -17.01 18.97
C ASN A 365 0.42 -15.90 18.56
N ASP A 366 0.66 -15.26 17.41
CA ASP A 366 -0.23 -14.26 16.84
C ASP A 366 -1.63 -14.83 16.58
N LEU A 367 -1.71 -15.91 15.80
CA LEU A 367 -2.98 -16.55 15.46
C LEU A 367 -3.68 -17.19 16.68
N LYS A 368 -2.90 -17.67 17.65
CA LYS A 368 -3.44 -18.15 18.94
C LYS A 368 -4.07 -17.00 19.74
N GLY A 369 -3.43 -15.82 19.76
CA GLY A 369 -3.97 -14.63 20.41
C GLY A 369 -5.24 -14.11 19.73
N ALA A 370 -5.40 -14.36 18.44
CA ALA A 370 -6.52 -13.92 17.62
C ALA A 370 -7.77 -14.82 17.68
N GLN A 371 -7.80 -15.87 18.52
CA GLN A 371 -8.92 -16.83 18.52
C GLN A 371 -10.25 -16.23 18.99
N SER A 372 -10.24 -15.07 19.64
CA SER A 372 -11.47 -14.33 20.00
C SER A 372 -12.12 -13.60 18.82
N LYS A 373 -11.42 -13.43 17.69
CA LYS A 373 -11.97 -12.78 16.48
C LYS A 373 -12.78 -13.75 15.66
N THR A 374 -13.85 -13.27 15.04
CA THR A 374 -14.71 -14.09 14.17
C THR A 374 -13.91 -14.58 12.97
N TRP A 375 -13.14 -13.68 12.35
CA TRP A 375 -12.37 -13.94 11.14
C TRP A 375 -10.87 -13.81 11.38
N ARG A 376 -10.09 -14.72 10.80
CA ARG A 376 -8.63 -14.62 10.72
C ARG A 376 -8.23 -14.67 9.26
N ILE A 377 -7.55 -13.62 8.81
CA ILE A 377 -7.16 -13.42 7.42
C ILE A 377 -5.64 -13.25 7.39
N ILE A 378 -4.97 -14.01 6.52
CA ILE A 378 -3.55 -13.80 6.25
C ILE A 378 -3.41 -13.04 4.93
N SER A 379 -2.55 -12.03 4.89
CA SER A 379 -2.15 -11.34 3.65
C SER A 379 -0.65 -11.47 3.44
N MET A 380 -0.22 -11.79 2.22
CA MET A 380 1.20 -11.93 1.86
C MET A 380 1.41 -11.52 0.39
N HIS A 381 2.64 -11.39 -0.09
CA HIS A 381 2.83 -11.15 -1.53
C HIS A 381 2.86 -12.46 -2.34
N GLN A 382 3.78 -13.38 -2.03
CA GLN A 382 3.92 -14.66 -2.73
C GLN A 382 2.86 -15.68 -2.28
N PRO A 383 1.99 -16.18 -3.18
CA PRO A 383 0.99 -17.21 -2.83
C PRO A 383 1.64 -18.57 -2.60
N GLY A 384 1.14 -19.34 -1.62
CA GLY A 384 1.54 -20.75 -1.45
C GLY A 384 0.91 -21.70 -2.48
N PHE A 385 -0.26 -21.33 -3.02
CA PHE A 385 -1.01 -22.13 -3.99
C PHE A 385 -1.39 -21.24 -5.17
N LEU A 386 -0.81 -21.50 -6.33
CA LEU A 386 -1.01 -20.72 -7.56
C LEU A 386 -0.84 -21.63 -8.79
N LEU A 387 -1.50 -21.29 -9.91
CA LEU A 387 -1.37 -22.05 -11.17
C LEU A 387 -0.34 -21.47 -12.15
N GLY A 388 -0.09 -20.16 -12.11
CA GLY A 388 0.74 -19.47 -13.08
C GLY A 388 2.12 -20.11 -13.30
N ALA A 389 2.42 -20.53 -14.54
CA ALA A 389 3.67 -21.18 -14.91
C ALA A 389 4.93 -20.36 -14.55
N ALA A 390 4.83 -19.03 -14.53
CA ALA A 390 5.93 -18.15 -14.17
C ALA A 390 6.41 -18.32 -12.71
N HIS A 391 5.51 -18.76 -11.81
CA HIS A 391 5.75 -18.80 -10.36
C HIS A 391 5.34 -20.13 -9.72
N ALA A 392 4.93 -21.14 -10.50
CA ALA A 392 4.30 -22.37 -9.98
C ALA A 392 5.20 -23.15 -8.98
N GLU A 393 6.51 -22.97 -9.08
CA GLU A 393 7.52 -23.57 -8.22
C GLU A 393 7.81 -22.74 -6.95
N GLU A 394 7.28 -21.51 -6.82
CA GLU A 394 7.47 -20.62 -5.67
C GLU A 394 6.59 -20.97 -4.45
N GLN A 395 6.57 -22.26 -4.07
CA GLN A 395 5.62 -22.81 -3.10
C GLN A 395 6.03 -22.63 -1.64
N LYS A 396 7.03 -21.79 -1.36
CA LYS A 396 7.59 -21.62 -0.01
C LYS A 396 6.52 -21.29 1.04
N MET A 397 5.53 -20.50 0.68
CA MET A 397 4.47 -20.12 1.62
C MET A 397 3.51 -21.27 1.97
N ARG A 398 3.62 -22.45 1.34
CA ARG A 398 2.94 -23.66 1.85
C ARG A 398 3.46 -24.11 3.20
N LEU A 399 4.70 -23.74 3.57
CA LEU A 399 5.33 -24.12 4.84
C LEU A 399 4.56 -23.61 6.08
N ILE A 400 3.69 -22.60 5.95
CA ILE A 400 2.87 -22.08 7.06
C ILE A 400 1.48 -22.73 7.17
N SER A 401 1.12 -23.63 6.25
CA SER A 401 -0.25 -24.17 6.15
C SER A 401 -0.67 -24.92 7.41
N ASP A 402 0.27 -25.61 8.07
CA ASP A 402 0.01 -26.34 9.31
C ASP A 402 -0.40 -25.40 10.45
N ILE A 403 0.27 -24.25 10.57
CA ILE A 403 -0.03 -23.23 11.57
C ILE A 403 -1.36 -22.54 11.24
N ALA A 404 -1.57 -22.15 9.97
CA ALA A 404 -2.80 -21.50 9.53
C ALA A 404 -4.03 -22.39 9.74
N GLN A 405 -3.91 -23.69 9.41
CA GLN A 405 -4.95 -24.69 9.63
C GLN A 405 -5.22 -24.91 11.12
N LYS A 406 -4.18 -25.08 11.93
CA LYS A 406 -4.29 -25.30 13.38
C LYS A 406 -5.09 -24.19 14.08
N TYR A 407 -4.96 -22.94 13.61
CA TYR A 407 -5.62 -21.78 14.19
C TYR A 407 -6.81 -21.26 13.40
N ASN A 408 -7.39 -22.10 12.53
CA ASN A 408 -8.66 -21.83 11.83
C ASN A 408 -8.67 -20.53 11.01
N VAL A 409 -7.57 -20.24 10.31
CA VAL A 409 -7.51 -19.17 9.30
C VAL A 409 -8.61 -19.41 8.27
N ASN A 410 -9.30 -18.34 7.86
CA ASN A 410 -10.47 -18.44 6.98
C ASN A 410 -10.13 -18.13 5.54
N LEU A 411 -9.27 -17.14 5.34
CA LEU A 411 -8.88 -16.63 4.04
C LEU A 411 -7.38 -16.31 4.05
N VAL A 412 -6.69 -16.67 2.99
CA VAL A 412 -5.33 -16.22 2.69
C VAL A 412 -5.38 -15.46 1.38
N VAL A 413 -4.94 -14.20 1.37
CA VAL A 413 -4.92 -13.35 0.17
C VAL A 413 -3.49 -12.99 -0.20
N ALA A 414 -3.17 -13.09 -1.48
CA ALA A 414 -1.85 -12.82 -2.04
C ALA A 414 -1.91 -11.94 -3.30
N GLY A 415 -0.76 -11.45 -3.75
CA GLY A 415 -0.56 -10.76 -5.02
C GLY A 415 0.32 -11.59 -5.96
N HIS A 416 1.35 -10.96 -6.52
CA HIS A 416 2.48 -11.54 -7.23
C HIS A 416 2.15 -12.08 -8.64
N SER A 417 1.15 -12.94 -8.74
CA SER A 417 0.62 -13.34 -10.03
C SER A 417 -0.39 -12.30 -10.52
N HIS A 418 -0.13 -11.68 -11.67
CA HIS A 418 -0.94 -10.58 -12.19
C HIS A 418 -2.29 -11.03 -12.76
N CYS A 419 -3.15 -11.57 -11.90
CA CYS A 419 -4.45 -12.12 -12.20
C CYS A 419 -5.31 -12.22 -10.92
N TYR A 420 -6.51 -12.76 -11.08
CA TYR A 420 -7.35 -13.25 -10.00
C TYR A 420 -7.38 -14.77 -10.00
N GLU A 421 -7.09 -15.39 -8.85
CA GLU A 421 -7.29 -16.83 -8.63
C GLU A 421 -8.03 -17.04 -7.32
N ARG A 422 -8.88 -18.06 -7.26
CA ARG A 422 -9.48 -18.55 -6.01
C ARG A 422 -9.46 -20.06 -5.98
N SER A 423 -8.94 -20.61 -4.89
CA SER A 423 -8.98 -22.04 -4.64
C SER A 423 -10.36 -22.53 -4.19
N TYR A 424 -10.62 -23.83 -4.36
CA TYR A 424 -11.55 -24.50 -3.45
C TYR A 424 -11.03 -24.34 -2.01
N PRO A 425 -11.90 -24.34 -0.97
CA PRO A 425 -11.39 -24.46 0.38
C PRO A 425 -10.56 -25.74 0.48
N LEU A 426 -9.36 -25.62 1.07
CA LEU A 426 -8.43 -26.73 1.11
C LEU A 426 -7.71 -26.85 2.44
N THR A 427 -7.25 -28.06 2.72
CA THR A 427 -6.18 -28.32 3.66
C THR A 427 -4.99 -28.91 2.92
N PHE A 428 -3.81 -28.66 3.46
CA PHE A 428 -2.54 -29.16 2.99
C PHE A 428 -1.82 -29.76 4.17
N ASP A 429 -1.48 -31.04 4.08
CA ASP A 429 -0.74 -31.76 5.12
C ASP A 429 0.61 -32.20 4.59
N PRO A 430 1.66 -32.28 5.44
CA PRO A 430 2.95 -32.83 5.02
C PRO A 430 2.78 -34.22 4.40
N LYS A 431 3.64 -34.56 3.44
CA LYS A 431 3.65 -35.89 2.83
C LYS A 431 3.66 -36.99 3.90
N PRO A 432 2.93 -38.11 3.72
CA PRO A 432 2.87 -39.18 4.70
C PRO A 432 4.26 -39.61 5.19
N GLY A 433 4.45 -39.65 6.50
CA GLY A 433 5.73 -39.96 7.15
C GLY A 433 6.54 -38.74 7.61
N LEU A 434 6.17 -37.52 7.21
CA LEU A 434 6.81 -36.29 7.68
C LEU A 434 6.03 -35.63 8.82
N LYS A 435 6.76 -35.06 9.79
CA LYS A 435 6.17 -34.28 10.90
C LYS A 435 5.95 -32.80 10.56
N SER A 436 6.63 -32.31 9.53
CA SER A 436 6.62 -30.92 9.09
C SER A 436 6.88 -30.85 7.58
N PHE A 437 6.49 -29.75 6.96
CA PHE A 437 6.81 -29.50 5.56
C PHE A 437 8.32 -29.29 5.35
N THR A 438 8.78 -29.65 4.16
CA THR A 438 10.14 -29.41 3.66
C THR A 438 10.03 -28.83 2.26
N GLN A 439 10.87 -27.84 1.95
CA GLN A 439 10.99 -27.30 0.60
C GLN A 439 12.02 -28.12 -0.19
N ASN A 440 11.64 -28.51 -1.41
CA ASN A 440 12.51 -29.19 -2.36
C ASN A 440 13.50 -28.19 -2.99
N ALA A 441 14.57 -28.72 -3.62
CA ALA A 441 15.60 -27.89 -4.24
C ALA A 441 15.09 -27.03 -5.41
N ASP A 442 14.02 -27.45 -6.07
CA ASP A 442 13.32 -26.72 -7.13
C ASP A 442 12.33 -25.67 -6.59
N GLY A 443 12.22 -25.51 -5.27
CA GLY A 443 11.31 -24.56 -4.63
C GLY A 443 9.93 -25.12 -4.30
N THR A 444 9.57 -26.30 -4.81
CA THR A 444 8.28 -26.95 -4.55
C THR A 444 8.18 -27.45 -3.11
N VAL A 445 6.95 -27.64 -2.61
CA VAL A 445 6.69 -28.22 -1.30
C VAL A 445 5.72 -29.39 -1.45
N ASP A 446 6.22 -30.59 -1.17
CA ASP A 446 5.46 -31.84 -1.19
C ASP A 446 4.42 -31.88 -0.06
N GLY A 447 3.21 -32.34 -0.37
CA GLY A 447 2.18 -32.61 0.62
C GLY A 447 0.90 -33.17 0.00
N VAL A 448 -0.08 -33.43 0.86
CA VAL A 448 -1.38 -33.97 0.47
C VAL A 448 -2.41 -32.86 0.54
N LEU A 449 -3.03 -32.56 -0.61
CA LEU A 449 -4.13 -31.62 -0.72
C LEU A 449 -5.48 -32.33 -0.51
N THR A 450 -6.32 -31.78 0.36
CA THR A 450 -7.73 -32.15 0.48
C THR A 450 -8.58 -30.95 0.09
N LEU A 451 -9.50 -31.13 -0.86
CA LEU A 451 -10.34 -30.06 -1.41
C LEU A 451 -11.80 -30.24 -0.99
N ASP A 452 -12.42 -29.18 -0.47
CA ASP A 452 -13.87 -29.12 -0.25
C ASP A 452 -14.60 -28.66 -1.51
N LYS A 453 -14.81 -29.59 -2.45
CA LYS A 453 -15.56 -29.32 -3.68
C LYS A 453 -17.08 -29.24 -3.48
N VAL A 454 -17.57 -29.43 -2.25
CA VAL A 454 -19.02 -29.30 -1.92
C VAL A 454 -19.36 -27.85 -1.57
N TYR A 455 -18.39 -27.08 -1.08
CA TYR A 455 -18.54 -25.64 -0.88
C TYR A 455 -18.75 -24.93 -2.23
N ASP A 456 -19.81 -24.12 -2.32
CA ASP A 456 -20.15 -23.34 -3.51
C ASP A 456 -20.24 -21.83 -3.22
N GLY A 457 -20.04 -21.42 -1.95
CA GLY A 457 -20.10 -20.03 -1.51
C GLY A 457 -21.47 -19.36 -1.70
N LYS A 458 -22.53 -20.13 -1.96
CA LYS A 458 -23.89 -19.62 -2.22
C LYS A 458 -24.93 -20.33 -1.37
N LYS A 459 -25.01 -21.66 -1.49
CA LYS A 459 -25.89 -22.52 -0.69
C LYS A 459 -25.12 -23.20 0.43
N THR A 460 -23.91 -23.67 0.12
CA THR A 460 -22.96 -24.22 1.08
C THR A 460 -21.93 -23.14 1.39
N THR A 461 -22.15 -22.41 2.48
CA THR A 461 -21.36 -21.24 2.87
C THR A 461 -20.39 -21.49 4.03
N LYS A 462 -20.33 -22.72 4.56
CA LYS A 462 -19.39 -23.12 5.62
C LYS A 462 -18.27 -23.98 5.00
N PRO A 463 -17.11 -23.39 4.64
CA PRO A 463 -16.03 -24.14 4.00
C PRO A 463 -15.34 -25.09 4.98
N LYS A 464 -14.91 -26.25 4.48
CA LYS A 464 -14.01 -27.16 5.18
C LYS A 464 -12.58 -26.93 4.68
N GLY A 465 -11.85 -26.04 5.36
CA GLY A 465 -10.49 -25.66 5.01
C GLY A 465 -10.34 -24.16 4.79
N ILE A 466 -9.19 -23.76 4.26
CA ILE A 466 -8.82 -22.37 4.01
C ILE A 466 -9.06 -22.05 2.54
N ILE A 467 -9.65 -20.90 2.25
CA ILE A 467 -9.74 -20.38 0.87
C ILE A 467 -8.49 -19.55 0.60
N TYR A 468 -7.79 -19.84 -0.49
CA TYR A 468 -6.64 -19.06 -0.96
C TYR A 468 -7.07 -18.23 -2.16
N VAL A 469 -6.72 -16.94 -2.14
CA VAL A 469 -7.03 -15.97 -3.19
C VAL A 469 -5.76 -15.27 -3.64
N VAL A 470 -5.59 -15.18 -4.96
CA VAL A 470 -4.66 -14.24 -5.59
C VAL A 470 -5.47 -13.04 -6.08
N SER A 471 -5.09 -11.84 -5.66
CA SER A 471 -5.69 -10.56 -6.06
C SER A 471 -4.62 -9.60 -6.60
N GLY A 472 -3.77 -10.10 -7.49
CA GLY A 472 -2.62 -9.38 -8.07
C GLY A 472 -2.95 -8.62 -9.36
N ALA A 473 -4.22 -8.39 -9.68
CA ALA A 473 -4.64 -7.67 -10.88
C ALA A 473 -4.80 -6.15 -10.66
N GLY A 474 -4.05 -5.55 -9.74
CA GLY A 474 -4.28 -4.18 -9.27
C GLY A 474 -3.78 -3.07 -10.19
N GLY A 475 -2.81 -3.33 -11.05
CA GLY A 475 -2.35 -2.31 -12.00
C GLY A 475 -1.40 -2.80 -13.08
N ALA A 476 -0.41 -3.62 -12.70
CA ALA A 476 0.61 -4.16 -13.59
C ALA A 476 0.01 -4.95 -14.78
N ASN A 477 0.87 -5.34 -15.73
CA ASN A 477 0.43 -6.06 -16.92
C ASN A 477 -0.09 -7.45 -16.57
N ILE A 478 -1.34 -7.71 -16.91
CA ILE A 478 -2.04 -8.95 -16.61
C ILE A 478 -1.37 -10.14 -17.29
N TYR A 479 -1.24 -11.24 -16.56
CA TYR A 479 -0.67 -12.48 -17.09
C TYR A 479 -1.65 -13.19 -18.03
N PRO A 480 -1.17 -13.79 -19.13
CA PRO A 480 -2.02 -14.50 -20.05
C PRO A 480 -2.67 -15.72 -19.38
N ILE A 481 -3.89 -16.05 -19.82
CA ILE A 481 -4.65 -17.18 -19.32
C ILE A 481 -4.04 -18.50 -19.84
N ASP A 482 -3.69 -19.42 -18.94
CA ASP A 482 -3.58 -20.85 -19.28
C ASP A 482 -4.86 -21.59 -18.85
N LYS A 483 -5.82 -21.70 -19.77
CA LYS A 483 -7.12 -22.33 -19.51
C LYS A 483 -7.01 -23.84 -19.25
N ALA A 484 -5.98 -24.49 -19.78
CA ALA A 484 -5.82 -25.93 -19.63
C ALA A 484 -5.51 -26.28 -18.17
N SER A 485 -4.62 -25.52 -17.53
CA SER A 485 -4.22 -25.68 -16.14
C SER A 485 -5.38 -25.49 -15.15
N VAL A 486 -6.27 -24.54 -15.40
CA VAL A 486 -7.45 -24.30 -14.53
C VAL A 486 -8.43 -25.47 -14.57
N SER A 487 -8.66 -26.06 -15.75
CA SER A 487 -9.64 -27.12 -15.95
C SER A 487 -9.15 -28.54 -15.63
N ALA A 488 -7.90 -28.69 -15.20
CA ALA A 488 -7.32 -30.00 -14.89
C ALA A 488 -8.10 -30.69 -13.75
N PRO A 489 -8.37 -32.01 -13.82
CA PRO A 489 -9.17 -32.72 -12.81
C PRO A 489 -8.66 -32.58 -11.36
N ASN A 490 -7.35 -32.40 -11.21
CA ASN A 490 -6.65 -32.25 -9.93
C ASN A 490 -6.33 -30.79 -9.57
N SER A 491 -6.89 -29.83 -10.30
CA SER A 491 -6.73 -28.41 -9.98
C SER A 491 -7.37 -28.10 -8.63
N PHE A 492 -6.62 -27.37 -7.79
CA PHE A 492 -7.13 -26.78 -6.55
C PHE A 492 -7.80 -25.42 -6.78
N ILE A 493 -7.80 -24.90 -8.01
CA ILE A 493 -8.46 -23.64 -8.39
C ILE A 493 -9.92 -23.87 -8.77
N ASP A 494 -10.81 -23.10 -8.15
CA ASP A 494 -12.24 -23.04 -8.46
C ASP A 494 -12.55 -21.89 -9.44
N LYS A 495 -11.89 -20.74 -9.27
CA LYS A 495 -12.09 -19.57 -10.13
C LYS A 495 -10.77 -18.94 -10.55
N TYR A 496 -10.73 -18.51 -11.80
CA TYR A 496 -9.61 -17.77 -12.39
C TYR A 496 -10.16 -16.65 -13.27
N ASP A 497 -9.53 -15.47 -13.23
CA ASP A 497 -9.73 -14.41 -14.20
C ASP A 497 -8.42 -13.65 -14.44
N SER A 498 -8.08 -13.46 -15.72
CA SER A 498 -7.01 -12.54 -16.13
C SER A 498 -7.46 -11.72 -17.34
N SER A 499 -8.74 -11.36 -17.36
CA SER A 499 -9.35 -10.60 -18.46
C SER A 499 -9.05 -9.10 -18.40
N GLY A 500 -8.71 -8.58 -17.22
CA GLY A 500 -8.43 -7.17 -16.99
C GLY A 500 -7.99 -6.91 -15.55
N ARG A 501 -7.92 -5.63 -15.18
CA ARG A 501 -7.60 -5.24 -13.80
C ARG A 501 -8.81 -5.45 -12.92
N SER A 502 -8.57 -5.83 -11.67
CA SER A 502 -9.64 -6.09 -10.71
C SER A 502 -9.14 -5.98 -9.27
N TYR A 503 -10.06 -5.80 -8.34
CA TYR A 503 -9.81 -5.78 -6.91
C TYR A 503 -10.81 -6.67 -6.17
N SER A 504 -10.40 -7.17 -5.01
CA SER A 504 -11.26 -7.89 -4.09
C SER A 504 -11.96 -6.91 -3.16
N ALA A 505 -13.28 -7.01 -3.00
CA ALA A 505 -14.07 -6.29 -2.03
C ALA A 505 -14.66 -7.28 -1.02
N LEU A 506 -14.36 -7.07 0.27
CA LEU A 506 -14.85 -7.89 1.37
C LEU A 506 -15.81 -7.06 2.22
N GLU A 507 -16.98 -7.62 2.49
CA GLU A 507 -17.93 -7.13 3.50
C GLU A 507 -17.91 -8.14 4.66
N ILE A 508 -17.52 -7.70 5.86
CA ILE A 508 -17.25 -8.56 7.00
C ILE A 508 -18.11 -8.13 8.19
N ASP A 509 -18.89 -9.06 8.75
CA ASP A 509 -19.61 -8.90 10.02
C ASP A 509 -19.40 -10.12 10.95
N SER A 510 -20.06 -10.17 12.11
CA SER A 510 -19.84 -11.23 13.11
C SER A 510 -20.35 -12.62 12.71
N LYS A 511 -21.05 -12.74 11.57
CA LYS A 511 -21.66 -13.98 11.09
C LYS A 511 -21.23 -14.34 9.67
N GLN A 512 -20.95 -13.34 8.85
CA GLN A 512 -20.72 -13.49 7.43
C GLN A 512 -19.53 -12.67 6.91
N LEU A 513 -18.75 -13.28 6.03
CA LEU A 513 -17.80 -12.63 5.14
C LEU A 513 -18.31 -12.83 3.71
N THR A 514 -18.68 -11.74 3.04
CA THR A 514 -18.98 -11.74 1.60
C THR A 514 -17.77 -11.23 0.86
N PHE A 515 -17.28 -12.02 -0.09
CA PHE A 515 -16.19 -11.64 -0.99
C PHE A 515 -16.74 -11.41 -2.39
N LYS A 516 -16.30 -10.33 -3.04
CA LYS A 516 -16.56 -10.03 -4.46
C LYS A 516 -15.25 -9.68 -5.15
N GLN A 517 -14.96 -10.29 -6.29
CA GLN A 517 -13.95 -9.78 -7.21
C GLN A 517 -14.61 -8.81 -8.19
N ILE A 518 -14.10 -7.59 -8.32
CA ILE A 518 -14.70 -6.53 -9.12
C ILE A 518 -13.68 -6.00 -10.13
N SER A 519 -14.05 -5.92 -11.41
CA SER A 519 -13.20 -5.39 -12.48
C SER A 519 -13.02 -3.87 -12.40
N GLU A 520 -12.05 -3.33 -13.14
CA GLU A 520 -11.86 -1.88 -13.32
C GLU A 520 -13.06 -1.15 -13.93
N ASP A 521 -13.95 -1.88 -14.63
CA ASP A 521 -15.22 -1.37 -15.14
C ASP A 521 -16.42 -1.57 -14.19
N GLY A 522 -16.19 -2.04 -12.95
CA GLY A 522 -17.23 -2.23 -11.93
C GLY A 522 -18.05 -3.52 -12.05
N LYS A 523 -17.67 -4.47 -12.91
CA LYS A 523 -18.34 -5.76 -13.06
C LYS A 523 -17.90 -6.74 -11.97
N VAL A 524 -18.84 -7.42 -11.33
CA VAL A 524 -18.56 -8.53 -10.42
C VAL A 524 -18.12 -9.76 -11.23
N ILE A 525 -16.86 -10.15 -11.10
CA ILE A 525 -16.22 -11.30 -11.77
C ILE A 525 -16.48 -12.60 -11.00
N ASP A 526 -16.43 -12.51 -9.67
CA ASP A 526 -16.72 -13.62 -8.76
C ASP A 526 -17.37 -13.11 -7.48
N LYS A 527 -18.15 -13.98 -6.82
CA LYS A 527 -18.77 -13.71 -5.54
C LYS A 527 -18.96 -15.00 -4.75
N PHE A 528 -18.52 -15.02 -3.51
CA PHE A 528 -18.75 -16.12 -2.57
C PHE A 528 -18.98 -15.62 -1.14
N ILE A 529 -19.63 -16.46 -0.34
CA ILE A 529 -19.99 -16.19 1.05
C ILE A 529 -19.34 -17.24 1.95
N VAL A 530 -18.72 -16.77 3.03
CA VAL A 530 -18.27 -17.59 4.16
C VAL A 530 -19.13 -17.23 5.36
N SER A 531 -19.74 -18.23 6.02
CA SER A 531 -20.56 -18.05 7.22
C SER A 531 -20.00 -18.80 8.41
N LYS A 532 -20.25 -18.31 9.63
CA LYS A 532 -19.96 -19.01 10.88
C LYS A 532 -21.13 -19.82 11.42
#